data_AF-A0A2P2I837-F1
#
_entry.id   AF-A0A2P2I837-F1
#
_cell.length_a   1.000
_cell.length_b   1.000
_cell.length_c   1.000
_cell.angle_alpha   90.00
_cell.angle_beta   90.00
_cell.angle_gamma   90.00
#
_symmetry.space_group_name_H-M   'P 1'
#
loop_
_entity.id
_entity.type
_entity.pdbx_description
1 polymer ?
#
loop_
_entity_poly.entity_id
_entity_poly.type
_entity_poly.pdbx_seq_one_letter_code
_entity_poly.pdbx_strand_id
1 'polypeptide(L)'
;MKYTSKEARQQHFSNREEDMGLHAGKIGRRVGGLWPLHAVSLLLLLLLLCTLCFTPARGDVEATLARCCVLGANWAREDEACAAFPTPVRGEPSEHQSICLTAAAICCLRFYRERQCEAGKAAAQRGQDCRLPAAEGGEYYKDCCEGCKLGLVSGSMSLSCTFRSLKFGFPWDNAYTQCCSHMHPELPLPTLPADHTTRDNSVLYPGSQSIADSENLCLLFPGQLCAHVCVPVRGSYTCQCRAGFTLSVDKKTCLQEQLPDRCSQSDACEHICRDTGIAIECACDPGYRLQDDQRSCVDIDECAERADNCDRDSQYCINTQGGFACQLRDSSGSCPA
;
A
#
# COMPACT_ATOMS: atom_id res chain seq x y z
N MET A 1 33.71 -1.78 2.51
CA MET A 1 33.95 -0.37 2.12
C MET A 1 33.62 0.50 3.32
N LYS A 2 34.51 1.46 3.63
CA LYS A 2 34.55 2.21 4.89
C LYS A 2 33.49 3.32 4.94
N TYR A 3 32.84 3.45 6.10
CA TYR A 3 32.08 4.61 6.54
C TYR A 3 32.99 5.82 6.75
N THR A 4 32.55 7.01 6.31
CA THR A 4 32.96 8.29 6.93
C THR A 4 31.83 9.30 6.87
N SER A 5 31.48 9.80 8.05
CA SER A 5 30.60 10.94 8.37
C SER A 5 31.28 12.28 8.08
N LYS A 6 30.53 13.30 7.63
CA LYS A 6 30.87 14.72 7.84
C LYS A 6 29.63 15.59 8.07
N GLU A 7 29.43 15.88 9.35
CA GLU A 7 29.23 17.19 9.99
C GLU A 7 28.14 18.17 9.51
N ALA A 8 27.31 18.51 10.49
CA ALA A 8 26.34 19.58 10.55
C ALA A 8 26.97 20.97 10.37
N ARG A 9 26.22 21.87 9.75
CA ARG A 9 26.47 23.31 9.82
C ARG A 9 25.17 24.03 10.19
N GLN A 10 25.05 24.36 11.47
CA GLN A 10 24.13 25.38 11.97
C GLN A 10 24.48 26.72 11.32
N GLN A 11 23.46 27.41 10.80
CA GLN A 11 23.51 28.86 10.60
C GLN A 11 22.43 29.50 11.44
N HIS A 12 22.89 30.08 12.55
CA HIS A 12 22.25 31.18 13.26
C HIS A 12 21.91 32.30 12.26
N PHE A 13 20.65 32.74 12.24
CA PHE A 13 20.32 34.11 11.85
C PHE A 13 19.58 34.77 13.00
N SER A 14 20.17 35.88 13.43
CA SER A 14 19.84 36.68 14.61
C SER A 14 18.49 37.35 14.45
N ASN A 15 17.64 37.23 15.48
CA ASN A 15 16.60 38.20 15.76
C ASN A 15 17.24 39.57 15.96
N ARG A 16 16.68 40.61 15.34
CA ARG A 16 16.89 41.99 15.74
C ARG A 16 15.53 42.63 15.90
N GLU A 17 15.09 42.70 17.15
CA GLU A 17 14.08 43.64 17.61
C GLU A 17 14.64 45.04 17.43
N GLU A 18 13.93 45.89 16.68
CA GLU A 18 14.12 47.34 16.75
C GLU A 18 12.91 47.95 17.44
N ASP A 19 13.15 48.22 18.71
CA ASP A 19 12.38 49.02 19.65
C ASP A 19 12.42 50.49 19.19
N MET A 20 11.27 51.07 18.84
CA MET A 20 11.16 52.52 18.61
C MET A 20 10.13 53.11 19.57
N GLY A 21 10.69 53.75 20.58
CA GLY A 21 10.03 54.41 21.69
C GLY A 21 8.99 55.45 21.28
N LEU A 22 7.91 55.39 22.05
CA LEU A 22 6.76 56.28 22.06
C LEU A 22 7.17 57.69 22.52
N HIS A 23 7.30 58.65 21.60
CA HIS A 23 7.34 60.07 21.96
C HIS A 23 5.91 60.59 22.15
N ALA A 24 5.54 60.81 23.42
CA ALA A 24 4.31 61.45 23.82
C ALA A 24 4.30 62.96 23.45
N GLY A 25 3.79 63.27 22.25
CA GLY A 25 3.44 64.62 21.82
C GLY A 25 2.04 65.00 22.26
N LYS A 26 1.94 65.90 23.24
CA LYS A 26 0.72 66.60 23.67
C LYS A 26 0.05 67.28 22.46
N ILE A 27 -1.17 66.87 22.10
CA ILE A 27 -2.07 67.67 21.24
C ILE A 27 -3.42 67.74 21.94
N GLY A 28 -3.88 68.98 22.13
CA GLY A 28 -5.01 69.36 22.96
C GLY A 28 -6.37 68.89 22.43
N ARG A 29 -7.30 68.76 23.39
CA ARG A 29 -8.74 68.74 23.15
C ARG A 29 -9.13 69.89 22.21
N ARG A 30 -9.83 69.58 21.12
CA ARG A 30 -10.93 70.42 20.61
C ARG A 30 -11.81 69.68 19.59
N VAL A 31 -13.08 69.57 19.99
CA VAL A 31 -14.33 69.63 19.22
C VAL A 31 -14.58 68.57 18.14
N GLY A 32 -15.66 67.81 18.35
CA GLY A 32 -16.27 66.99 17.31
C GLY A 32 -16.63 67.82 16.09
N GLY A 33 -16.11 67.39 14.94
CA GLY A 33 -16.48 67.89 13.62
C GLY A 33 -16.75 66.71 12.72
N LEU A 34 -17.97 66.66 12.17
CA LEU A 34 -18.36 65.73 11.11
C LEU A 34 -17.26 65.71 10.03
N TRP A 35 -16.77 64.52 9.70
CA TRP A 35 -15.88 64.35 8.56
C TRP A 35 -16.61 64.83 7.29
N PRO A 36 -15.95 65.62 6.42
CA PRO A 36 -16.57 66.05 5.17
C PRO A 36 -16.93 64.82 4.33
N LEU A 37 -18.14 64.79 3.78
CA LEU A 37 -18.70 63.68 3.00
C LEU A 37 -17.74 63.18 1.90
N HIS A 38 -16.89 64.05 1.36
CA HIS A 38 -15.85 63.72 0.38
C HIS A 38 -14.73 62.83 0.93
N ALA A 39 -14.32 62.98 2.18
CA ALA A 39 -13.28 62.15 2.80
C ALA A 39 -13.77 60.73 3.10
N VAL A 40 -15.04 60.59 3.49
CA VAL A 40 -15.71 59.29 3.68
C VAL A 40 -15.88 58.58 2.33
N SER A 41 -16.24 59.32 1.28
CA SER A 41 -16.35 58.79 -0.08
C SER A 41 -15.00 58.34 -0.66
N LEU A 42 -13.91 59.04 -0.37
CA LEU A 42 -12.57 58.67 -0.84
C LEU A 42 -12.04 57.42 -0.10
N LEU A 43 -12.31 57.32 1.20
CA LEU A 43 -11.96 56.14 2.00
C LEU A 43 -12.78 54.90 1.57
N LEU A 44 -14.08 55.07 1.29
CA LEU A 44 -14.92 54.02 0.72
C LEU A 44 -14.48 53.61 -0.68
N LEU A 45 -14.07 54.55 -1.54
CA LEU A 45 -13.54 54.27 -2.87
C LEU A 45 -12.18 53.55 -2.78
N LEU A 46 -11.31 53.96 -1.85
CA LEU A 46 -10.04 53.28 -1.57
C LEU A 46 -10.25 51.89 -0.98
N LEU A 47 -11.23 51.70 -0.10
CA LEU A 47 -11.62 50.39 0.41
C LEU A 47 -12.26 49.53 -0.71
N LEU A 48 -13.08 50.10 -1.59
CA LEU A 48 -13.66 49.40 -2.75
C LEU A 48 -12.57 49.01 -3.76
N LEU A 49 -11.64 49.92 -4.07
CA LEU A 49 -10.46 49.66 -4.89
C LEU A 49 -9.53 48.65 -4.22
N CYS A 50 -9.39 48.67 -2.89
CA CYS A 50 -8.64 47.68 -2.14
C CYS A 50 -9.33 46.31 -2.16
N THR A 51 -10.67 46.23 -2.08
CA THR A 51 -11.43 44.97 -2.26
C THR A 51 -11.47 44.48 -3.70
N LEU A 52 -11.35 45.36 -4.69
CA LEU A 52 -11.22 45.01 -6.11
C LEU A 52 -9.79 44.59 -6.48
N CYS A 53 -8.78 45.08 -5.74
CA CYS A 53 -7.36 44.71 -5.88
C CYS A 53 -6.99 43.46 -5.02
N PHE A 54 -7.72 43.24 -3.92
CA PHE A 54 -7.77 42.01 -3.13
C PHE A 54 -9.04 41.21 -3.44
N THR A 55 -9.30 40.92 -4.71
CA THR A 55 -9.83 39.59 -4.97
C THR A 55 -8.59 38.68 -4.89
N PRO A 56 -8.45 37.81 -3.87
CA PRO A 56 -7.57 36.69 -4.10
C PRO A 56 -8.20 35.99 -5.30
N ALA A 57 -7.51 35.98 -6.44
CA ALA A 57 -7.61 34.86 -7.34
C ALA A 57 -7.18 33.67 -6.46
N ARG A 58 -8.14 33.14 -5.70
CA ARG A 58 -8.00 31.95 -4.90
C ARG A 58 -7.82 30.89 -5.97
N GLY A 59 -6.57 30.69 -6.39
CA GLY A 59 -6.20 29.74 -7.42
C GLY A 59 -6.91 28.46 -7.03
N ASP A 60 -7.85 28.04 -7.87
CA ASP A 60 -8.81 27.04 -7.47
C ASP A 60 -8.04 25.75 -7.20
N VAL A 61 -7.93 25.41 -5.91
CA VAL A 61 -7.17 24.26 -5.44
C VAL A 61 -7.78 23.00 -6.05
N GLU A 62 -9.09 22.97 -6.25
CA GLU A 62 -9.78 21.87 -6.91
C GLU A 62 -9.36 21.74 -8.37
N ALA A 63 -9.29 22.84 -9.11
CA ALA A 63 -8.82 22.83 -10.50
C ALA A 63 -7.35 22.38 -10.60
N THR A 64 -6.53 22.75 -9.62
CA THR A 64 -5.13 22.31 -9.50
C THR A 64 -5.03 20.81 -9.25
N LEU A 65 -5.78 20.30 -8.26
CA LEU A 65 -5.87 18.88 -7.96
C LEU A 65 -6.33 18.09 -9.21
N ALA A 66 -7.34 18.56 -9.92
CA ALA A 66 -7.87 17.91 -11.13
C ALA A 66 -6.83 17.83 -12.26
N ARG A 67 -6.17 18.94 -12.60
CA ARG A 67 -5.12 18.96 -13.64
C ARG A 67 -3.97 18.02 -13.29
N CYS A 68 -3.50 18.09 -12.05
CA CYS A 68 -2.37 17.28 -11.61
C CYS A 68 -2.73 15.80 -11.43
N CYS A 69 -3.99 15.49 -11.12
CA CYS A 69 -4.51 14.13 -11.13
C CYS A 69 -4.45 13.50 -12.54
N VAL A 70 -4.82 14.26 -13.58
CA VAL A 70 -4.70 13.82 -14.98
C VAL A 70 -3.24 13.58 -15.36
N LEU A 71 -2.32 14.45 -14.92
CA LEU A 71 -0.88 14.25 -15.11
C LEU A 71 -0.41 12.92 -14.49
N GLY A 72 -0.83 12.67 -13.24
CA GLY A 72 -0.55 11.40 -12.55
C GLY A 72 -1.11 10.18 -13.27
N ALA A 73 -2.35 10.26 -13.76
CA ALA A 73 -2.99 9.19 -14.52
C ALA A 73 -2.25 8.85 -15.83
N ASN A 74 -1.75 9.88 -16.53
CA ASN A 74 -0.92 9.68 -17.72
C ASN A 74 0.41 9.00 -17.36
N TRP A 75 1.03 9.41 -16.25
CA TRP A 75 2.30 8.83 -15.78
C TRP A 75 2.20 7.34 -15.47
N ALA A 76 1.08 6.91 -14.89
CA ALA A 76 0.79 5.49 -14.63
C ALA A 76 0.83 4.61 -15.90
N ARG A 77 0.75 5.20 -17.10
CA ARG A 77 0.87 4.49 -18.37
C ARG A 77 2.31 4.38 -18.88
N GLU A 78 3.16 5.33 -18.51
CA GLU A 78 4.49 5.56 -19.11
C GLU A 78 5.65 5.04 -18.23
N ASP A 79 5.45 4.89 -16.91
CA ASP A 79 6.47 4.45 -15.95
C ASP A 79 5.86 3.43 -14.97
N GLU A 80 6.46 2.25 -14.81
CA GLU A 80 5.79 1.07 -14.22
C GLU A 80 5.55 1.12 -12.70
N ALA A 81 5.89 2.20 -11.98
CA ALA A 81 5.76 2.20 -10.52
C ALA A 81 5.51 3.57 -9.85
N CYS A 82 5.12 4.61 -10.59
CA CYS A 82 4.86 5.95 -10.02
C CYS A 82 5.99 6.49 -9.12
N ALA A 83 7.25 6.12 -9.41
CA ALA A 83 8.37 6.27 -8.48
C ALA A 83 8.87 7.73 -8.34
N ALA A 84 8.78 8.53 -9.41
CA ALA A 84 9.20 9.92 -9.40
C ALA A 84 8.38 10.75 -10.38
N PHE A 85 8.11 12.01 -10.02
CA PHE A 85 7.47 12.99 -10.88
C PHE A 85 8.45 14.11 -11.22
N PRO A 86 8.43 14.65 -12.45
CA PRO A 86 9.32 15.74 -12.84
C PRO A 86 8.98 17.01 -12.05
N THR A 87 9.99 17.57 -11.39
CA THR A 87 9.89 18.83 -10.62
C THR A 87 10.75 19.94 -11.25
N PRO A 88 10.26 21.19 -11.32
CA PRO A 88 8.91 21.63 -10.96
C PRO A 88 7.87 21.20 -12.01
N VAL A 89 6.61 21.02 -11.59
CA VAL A 89 5.51 20.74 -12.49
C VAL A 89 5.30 21.95 -13.40
N ARG A 90 5.48 21.75 -14.71
CA ARG A 90 5.39 22.81 -15.71
C ARG A 90 3.98 23.38 -15.75
N GLY A 91 3.86 24.70 -15.62
CA GLY A 91 2.58 25.40 -15.70
C GLY A 91 1.82 25.53 -14.38
N GLU A 92 2.38 25.04 -13.26
CA GLU A 92 1.78 25.21 -11.94
C GLU A 92 2.54 26.28 -11.11
N PRO A 93 1.84 27.23 -10.44
CA PRO A 93 2.46 28.22 -9.55
C PRO A 93 3.29 27.58 -8.43
N SER A 94 4.31 28.30 -7.96
CA SER A 94 5.22 27.82 -6.90
C SER A 94 4.49 27.41 -5.61
N GLU A 95 3.43 28.13 -5.25
CA GLU A 95 2.55 27.85 -4.10
C GLU A 95 1.78 26.53 -4.21
N HIS A 96 1.52 26.07 -5.44
CA HIS A 96 0.71 24.89 -5.72
C HIS A 96 1.54 23.65 -6.10
N GLN A 97 2.86 23.78 -6.24
CA GLN A 97 3.74 22.67 -6.61
C GLN A 97 3.57 21.46 -5.70
N SER A 98 3.52 21.66 -4.37
CA SER A 98 3.40 20.55 -3.42
C SER A 98 2.05 19.83 -3.50
N ILE A 99 0.95 20.56 -3.63
CA ILE A 99 -0.40 19.95 -3.71
C ILE A 99 -0.60 19.25 -5.04
N CYS A 100 -0.05 19.81 -6.12
CA CYS A 100 -0.04 19.21 -7.44
C CYS A 100 0.72 17.89 -7.49
N LEU A 101 1.95 17.84 -6.97
CA LEU A 101 2.74 16.61 -6.91
C LEU A 101 2.06 15.53 -6.07
N THR A 102 1.42 15.93 -4.96
CA THR A 102 0.65 15.01 -4.12
C THR A 102 -0.55 14.43 -4.89
N ALA A 103 -1.31 15.27 -5.60
CA ALA A 103 -2.44 14.84 -6.43
C ALA A 103 -2.00 13.91 -7.57
N ALA A 104 -0.89 14.24 -8.24
CA ALA A 104 -0.32 13.41 -9.28
C ALA A 104 0.10 12.02 -8.75
N ALA A 105 0.75 11.96 -7.59
CA ALA A 105 1.14 10.69 -6.97
C ALA A 105 -0.06 9.82 -6.61
N ILE A 106 -1.08 10.39 -5.94
CA ILE A 106 -2.30 9.67 -5.56
C ILE A 106 -3.01 9.11 -6.79
N CYS A 107 -3.21 9.94 -7.81
CA CYS A 107 -3.89 9.52 -9.02
C CYS A 107 -3.07 8.53 -9.86
N CYS A 108 -1.74 8.68 -9.91
CA CYS A 108 -0.89 7.69 -10.58
C CYS A 108 -1.08 6.30 -9.97
N LEU A 109 -0.95 6.18 -8.64
CA LEU A 109 -1.11 4.89 -7.96
C LEU A 109 -2.51 4.31 -8.14
N ARG A 110 -3.55 5.16 -8.08
CA ARG A 110 -4.93 4.73 -8.33
C ARG A 110 -5.10 4.15 -9.74
N PHE A 111 -4.74 4.91 -10.77
CA PHE A 111 -4.88 4.48 -12.16
C PHE A 111 -4.00 3.26 -12.48
N TYR A 112 -2.80 3.21 -11.91
CA TYR A 112 -1.91 2.06 -12.03
C TYR A 112 -2.57 0.78 -11.48
N ARG A 113 -3.11 0.84 -10.25
CA ARG A 113 -3.81 -0.28 -9.61
C ARG A 113 -5.07 -0.70 -10.38
N GLU A 114 -5.86 0.26 -10.86
CA GLU A 114 -7.03 0.00 -11.71
C GLU A 114 -6.61 -0.75 -12.99
N ARG A 115 -5.56 -0.28 -13.68
CA ARG A 115 -5.02 -0.95 -14.89
C ARG A 115 -4.55 -2.38 -14.60
N GLN A 116 -3.80 -2.58 -13.53
CA GLN A 116 -3.32 -3.90 -13.12
C GLN A 116 -4.49 -4.84 -12.82
N CYS A 117 -5.53 -4.35 -12.13
CA CYS A 117 -6.74 -5.12 -11.84
C CYS A 117 -7.49 -5.51 -13.11
N GLU A 118 -7.68 -4.60 -14.06
CA GLU A 118 -8.31 -4.90 -15.36
C GLU A 118 -7.52 -5.94 -16.16
N ALA A 119 -6.20 -5.82 -16.19
CA ALA A 119 -5.32 -6.80 -16.83
C ALA A 119 -5.45 -8.19 -16.19
N GLY A 120 -5.54 -8.26 -14.86
CA GLY A 120 -5.76 -9.49 -14.10
C GLY A 120 -7.11 -10.15 -14.42
N LYS A 121 -8.19 -9.38 -14.44
CA LYS A 121 -9.52 -9.90 -14.85
C LYS A 121 -9.52 -10.42 -16.28
N ALA A 122 -8.89 -9.69 -17.21
CA ALA A 122 -8.80 -10.10 -18.61
C ALA A 122 -7.98 -11.40 -18.78
N ALA A 123 -6.92 -11.59 -17.98
CA ALA A 123 -6.15 -12.83 -17.95
C ALA A 123 -6.99 -14.02 -17.44
N ALA A 124 -7.76 -13.82 -16.36
CA ALA A 124 -8.69 -14.81 -15.85
C ALA A 124 -9.76 -15.22 -16.89
N GLN A 125 -10.35 -14.24 -17.59
CA GLN A 125 -11.32 -14.48 -18.67
C GLN A 125 -10.73 -15.27 -19.85
N ARG A 126 -9.43 -15.14 -20.11
CA ARG A 126 -8.70 -15.93 -21.12
C ARG A 126 -8.19 -17.28 -20.61
N GLY A 127 -8.47 -17.64 -19.35
CA GLY A 127 -8.00 -18.89 -18.74
C GLY A 127 -6.49 -18.92 -18.46
N GLN A 128 -5.83 -17.76 -18.36
CA GLN A 128 -4.40 -17.67 -18.05
C GLN A 128 -4.13 -17.86 -16.54
N ASP A 129 -2.90 -18.24 -16.17
CA ASP A 129 -2.49 -18.36 -14.77
C ASP A 129 -2.32 -16.96 -14.14
N CYS A 130 -2.64 -16.81 -12.85
CA CYS A 130 -2.62 -15.52 -12.14
C CYS A 130 -1.22 -15.20 -11.57
N ARG A 131 -0.18 -15.47 -12.37
CA ARG A 131 1.21 -15.23 -11.98
C ARG A 131 1.81 -14.12 -12.83
N LEU A 132 2.27 -13.04 -12.18
CA LEU A 132 3.15 -12.04 -12.77
C LEU A 132 4.59 -12.22 -12.26
N PRO A 133 5.61 -11.83 -13.04
CA PRO A 133 6.97 -11.68 -12.54
C PRO A 133 7.02 -10.63 -11.41
N ALA A 134 7.74 -10.93 -10.34
CA ALA A 134 7.82 -10.12 -9.11
C ALA A 134 8.40 -8.69 -9.29
N ALA A 135 8.80 -8.30 -10.51
CA ALA A 135 9.40 -7.00 -10.81
C ALA A 135 8.37 -5.87 -11.08
N GLU A 136 7.09 -6.20 -11.32
CA GLU A 136 6.08 -5.24 -11.81
C GLU A 136 4.96 -4.92 -10.79
N GLY A 137 5.19 -5.07 -9.48
CA GLY A 137 4.23 -4.60 -8.47
C GLY A 137 2.81 -5.22 -8.57
N GLY A 138 2.74 -6.54 -8.76
CA GLY A 138 1.54 -7.26 -9.20
C GLY A 138 0.52 -7.73 -8.16
N GLU A 139 0.47 -7.17 -6.93
CA GLU A 139 -0.50 -7.62 -5.92
C GLU A 139 -1.96 -7.40 -6.39
N TYR A 140 -2.28 -6.22 -6.92
CA TYR A 140 -3.63 -5.89 -7.43
C TYR A 140 -4.02 -6.71 -8.67
N TYR A 141 -3.07 -7.03 -9.54
CA TYR A 141 -3.32 -7.92 -10.68
C TYR A 141 -3.73 -9.30 -10.20
N LYS A 142 -2.94 -9.87 -9.27
CA LYS A 142 -3.16 -11.22 -8.76
C LYS A 142 -4.50 -11.31 -8.05
N ASP A 143 -4.80 -10.36 -7.17
CA ASP A 143 -6.06 -10.33 -6.41
C ASP A 143 -7.27 -10.26 -7.34
N CYS A 144 -7.22 -9.39 -8.36
CA CYS A 144 -8.31 -9.29 -9.33
C CYS A 144 -8.41 -10.50 -10.26
N CYS A 145 -7.28 -11.11 -10.64
CA CYS A 145 -7.26 -12.31 -11.45
C CYS A 145 -7.90 -13.50 -10.70
N GLU A 146 -7.47 -13.75 -9.46
CA GLU A 146 -8.00 -14.85 -8.65
C GLU A 146 -9.47 -14.63 -8.28
N GLY A 147 -9.84 -13.40 -7.91
CA GLY A 147 -11.24 -13.04 -7.65
C GLY A 147 -12.12 -13.24 -8.89
N CYS A 148 -11.64 -12.81 -10.06
CA CYS A 148 -12.36 -13.01 -11.32
C CYS A 148 -12.50 -14.49 -11.68
N LYS A 149 -11.45 -15.31 -11.52
CA LYS A 149 -11.52 -16.77 -11.76
C LYS A 149 -12.63 -17.42 -10.94
N LEU A 150 -12.67 -17.12 -9.64
CA LEU A 150 -13.72 -17.65 -8.79
C LEU A 150 -15.10 -17.13 -9.18
N GLY A 151 -15.19 -15.86 -9.60
CA GLY A 151 -16.41 -15.27 -10.14
C GLY A 151 -16.93 -16.02 -11.37
N LEU A 152 -16.05 -16.34 -12.33
CA LEU A 152 -16.39 -17.09 -13.54
C LEU A 152 -16.93 -18.50 -13.22
N VAL A 153 -16.27 -19.21 -12.29
CA VAL A 153 -16.74 -20.53 -11.83
C VAL A 153 -18.07 -20.42 -11.11
N SER A 154 -18.26 -19.39 -10.28
CA SER A 154 -19.51 -19.20 -9.53
C SER A 154 -20.68 -18.86 -10.46
N GLY A 155 -20.45 -18.01 -11.46
CA GLY A 155 -21.43 -17.68 -12.50
C GLY A 155 -21.79 -18.88 -13.37
N SER A 156 -20.81 -19.70 -13.78
CA SER A 156 -21.10 -20.91 -14.57
C SER A 156 -21.89 -21.97 -13.80
N MET A 157 -21.80 -21.96 -12.46
CA MET A 157 -22.60 -22.80 -11.57
C MET A 157 -23.98 -22.21 -11.23
N SER A 158 -24.38 -21.08 -11.84
CA SER A 158 -25.62 -20.34 -11.51
C SER A 158 -25.74 -19.96 -10.03
N LEU A 159 -24.61 -19.73 -9.34
CA LEU A 159 -24.60 -19.28 -7.97
C LEU A 159 -24.86 -17.76 -7.89
N SER A 160 -25.25 -17.27 -6.70
CA SER A 160 -25.40 -15.82 -6.51
C SER A 160 -24.05 -15.11 -6.61
N CYS A 161 -23.98 -14.09 -7.47
CA CYS A 161 -22.82 -13.20 -7.59
C CYS A 161 -22.67 -12.23 -6.41
N THR A 162 -23.42 -12.42 -5.33
CA THR A 162 -23.34 -11.60 -4.11
C THR A 162 -23.08 -12.46 -2.89
N PHE A 163 -22.07 -12.10 -2.10
CA PHE A 163 -21.86 -12.71 -0.80
C PHE A 163 -22.79 -12.09 0.24
N ARG A 164 -23.57 -12.93 0.95
CA ARG A 164 -24.46 -12.50 2.03
C ARG A 164 -23.72 -12.20 3.35
N SER A 165 -22.65 -12.94 3.65
CA SER A 165 -21.96 -12.86 4.96
C SER A 165 -20.44 -12.78 4.86
N LEU A 166 -19.84 -13.19 3.75
CA LEU A 166 -18.38 -13.18 3.55
C LEU A 166 -17.96 -11.99 2.67
N LYS A 167 -16.93 -11.25 3.05
CA LYS A 167 -16.33 -10.20 2.22
C LYS A 167 -14.83 -10.33 2.30
N PHE A 168 -14.18 -10.50 1.16
CA PHE A 168 -12.72 -10.50 1.08
C PHE A 168 -12.17 -9.07 1.02
N GLY A 169 -12.99 -8.11 0.59
CA GLY A 169 -12.63 -6.69 0.48
C GLY A 169 -12.25 -6.27 -0.95
N PHE A 170 -11.98 -4.98 -1.11
CA PHE A 170 -11.48 -4.42 -2.37
C PHE A 170 -10.00 -4.79 -2.55
N PRO A 171 -9.53 -5.18 -3.75
CA PRO A 171 -10.23 -5.17 -5.04
C PRO A 171 -10.94 -6.48 -5.40
N TRP A 172 -10.74 -7.54 -4.59
CA TRP A 172 -11.15 -8.91 -4.89
C TRP A 172 -12.67 -9.07 -5.04
N ASP A 173 -13.46 -8.54 -4.10
CA ASP A 173 -14.94 -8.67 -4.13
C ASP A 173 -15.55 -8.04 -5.40
N ASN A 174 -14.94 -6.94 -5.88
CA ASN A 174 -15.37 -6.27 -7.09
C ASN A 174 -15.03 -7.11 -8.33
N ALA A 175 -13.82 -7.65 -8.42
CA ALA A 175 -13.43 -8.53 -9.52
C ALA A 175 -14.29 -9.79 -9.60
N TYR A 176 -14.59 -10.43 -8.46
CA TYR A 176 -15.51 -11.56 -8.36
C TYR A 176 -16.90 -11.20 -8.92
N THR A 177 -17.49 -10.13 -8.42
CA THR A 177 -18.87 -9.75 -8.76
C THR A 177 -19.01 -9.43 -10.25
N GLN A 178 -18.05 -8.68 -10.81
CA GLN A 178 -18.05 -8.31 -12.23
C GLN A 178 -17.93 -9.54 -13.14
N CYS A 179 -16.98 -10.44 -12.87
CA CYS A 179 -16.77 -11.63 -13.69
C CYS A 179 -17.89 -12.67 -13.54
N CYS A 180 -18.48 -12.80 -12.36
CA CYS A 180 -19.66 -13.64 -12.14
C CYS A 180 -20.87 -13.12 -12.94
N SER A 181 -21.11 -11.81 -12.91
CA SER A 181 -22.27 -11.19 -13.58
C SER A 181 -22.13 -11.24 -15.12
N HIS A 182 -20.91 -11.18 -15.65
CA HIS A 182 -20.63 -11.35 -17.09
C HIS A 182 -21.07 -12.71 -17.66
N MET A 183 -21.22 -13.75 -16.83
CA MET A 183 -21.70 -15.08 -17.26
C MET A 183 -23.24 -15.17 -17.33
N HIS A 184 -23.96 -14.13 -16.89
CA HIS A 184 -25.42 -14.02 -16.99
C HIS A 184 -25.84 -12.87 -17.93
N PRO A 185 -25.61 -12.96 -19.26
CA PRO A 185 -25.99 -11.91 -20.20
C PRO A 185 -27.51 -11.69 -20.34
N GLU A 186 -28.35 -12.55 -19.75
CA GLU A 186 -29.83 -12.41 -19.76
C GLU A 186 -30.40 -11.69 -18.53
N LEU A 187 -29.57 -11.27 -17.56
CA LEU A 187 -30.02 -10.37 -16.51
C LEU A 187 -29.80 -8.92 -16.94
N PRO A 188 -30.83 -8.05 -16.93
CA PRO A 188 -30.68 -6.68 -17.37
C PRO A 188 -29.59 -5.97 -16.56
N LEU A 189 -28.69 -5.26 -17.24
CA LEU A 189 -27.80 -4.28 -16.61
C LEU A 189 -28.62 -3.39 -15.67
N PRO A 190 -28.12 -3.04 -14.47
CA PRO A 190 -28.62 -1.87 -13.77
C PRO A 190 -28.33 -0.66 -14.67
N THR A 191 -29.37 -0.13 -15.30
CA THR A 191 -29.27 1.17 -15.95
C THR A 191 -28.95 2.19 -14.87
N LEU A 192 -27.78 2.81 -14.99
CA LEU A 192 -27.57 4.11 -14.35
C LEU A 192 -28.72 5.01 -14.83
N PRO A 193 -29.50 5.64 -13.94
CA PRO A 193 -30.55 6.53 -14.39
C PRO A 193 -29.89 7.68 -15.14
N ALA A 194 -30.15 7.71 -16.44
CA ALA A 194 -29.91 8.88 -17.26
C ALA A 194 -30.72 10.04 -16.67
N ASP A 195 -30.04 11.18 -16.61
CA ASP A 195 -30.56 12.51 -16.39
C ASP A 195 -32.02 12.67 -16.87
N HIS A 196 -32.92 12.85 -15.91
CA HIS A 196 -34.26 13.37 -16.15
C HIS A 196 -34.37 14.68 -15.40
N THR A 197 -34.01 15.75 -16.09
CA THR A 197 -34.54 17.09 -15.87
C THR A 197 -36.07 17.04 -15.97
N THR A 198 -36.77 16.90 -14.85
CA THR A 198 -38.14 17.41 -14.69
C THR A 198 -38.42 17.61 -13.21
N ARG A 199 -38.71 18.87 -12.85
CA ARG A 199 -39.39 19.25 -11.62
C ARG A 199 -40.64 18.39 -11.42
N ASP A 200 -40.70 17.66 -10.32
CA ASP A 200 -41.90 17.70 -9.50
C ASP A 200 -41.54 17.47 -8.03
N ASN A 201 -41.99 18.42 -7.20
CA ASN A 201 -41.88 18.39 -5.75
C ASN A 201 -43.01 17.49 -5.26
N SER A 202 -42.69 16.43 -4.50
CA SER A 202 -43.44 15.92 -3.34
C SER A 202 -43.20 14.41 -3.17
N VAL A 203 -42.12 14.02 -2.49
CA VAL A 203 -42.15 12.77 -1.71
C VAL A 203 -41.68 13.09 -0.30
N LEU A 204 -42.65 13.06 0.59
CA LEU A 204 -42.53 13.20 2.03
C LEU A 204 -41.72 12.01 2.57
N TYR A 205 -40.46 12.20 2.93
CA TYR A 205 -39.74 11.26 3.79
C TYR A 205 -40.07 11.60 5.26
N PRO A 206 -40.77 10.72 6.01
CA PRO A 206 -40.87 10.87 7.45
C PRO A 206 -39.56 10.38 8.07
N GLY A 207 -38.74 11.31 8.55
CA GLY A 207 -37.49 10.99 9.24
C GLY A 207 -36.32 11.93 8.96
N SER A 208 -36.56 13.21 8.70
CA SER A 208 -35.51 14.23 8.78
C SER A 208 -35.24 14.57 10.25
N GLN A 209 -34.39 13.77 10.91
CA GLN A 209 -33.58 14.30 11.99
C GLN A 209 -32.24 14.72 11.39
N SER A 210 -31.95 16.01 11.55
CA SER A 210 -30.72 16.69 11.19
C SER A 210 -29.46 15.86 11.48
N ILE A 211 -28.63 15.62 10.48
CA ILE A 211 -27.22 15.26 10.68
C ILE A 211 -26.36 16.38 10.12
N ALA A 212 -26.42 17.52 10.78
CA ALA A 212 -25.26 18.40 10.90
C ALA A 212 -24.54 17.96 12.18
N ASP A 213 -23.93 16.77 12.15
CA ASP A 213 -22.90 16.31 13.09
C ASP A 213 -22.40 14.93 12.67
N SER A 214 -21.12 14.84 12.31
CA SER A 214 -20.37 13.61 11.97
C SER A 214 -20.51 13.10 10.52
N GLU A 215 -19.86 13.76 9.58
CA GLU A 215 -19.43 13.14 8.32
C GLU A 215 -18.51 11.95 8.64
N ASN A 216 -19.09 10.75 8.71
CA ASN A 216 -18.35 9.53 8.98
C ASN A 216 -17.55 9.17 7.73
N LEU A 217 -16.29 9.58 7.71
CA LEU A 217 -15.36 9.35 6.60
C LEU A 217 -15.21 7.86 6.27
N CYS A 218 -15.35 6.96 7.24
CA CYS A 218 -15.30 5.50 7.01
C CYS A 218 -16.48 4.99 6.17
N LEU A 219 -17.65 5.63 6.24
CA LEU A 219 -18.80 5.31 5.38
C LEU A 219 -18.65 5.90 3.98
N LEU A 220 -17.98 7.05 3.86
CA LEU A 220 -17.77 7.73 2.59
C LEU A 220 -16.68 7.05 1.74
N PHE A 221 -15.64 6.50 2.39
CA PHE A 221 -14.49 5.86 1.76
C PHE A 221 -14.22 4.45 2.30
N PRO A 222 -15.14 3.49 2.09
CA PRO A 222 -15.01 2.13 2.63
C PRO A 222 -13.79 1.42 2.02
N GLY A 223 -12.91 0.91 2.88
CA GLY A 223 -11.71 0.16 2.47
C GLY A 223 -10.58 0.99 1.85
N GLN A 224 -10.71 2.32 1.81
CA GLN A 224 -9.68 3.20 1.22
C GLN A 224 -8.85 3.95 2.27
N LEU A 225 -9.38 4.12 3.49
CA LEU A 225 -8.76 4.92 4.55
C LEU A 225 -7.79 4.15 5.44
N CYS A 226 -8.04 2.86 5.65
CA CYS A 226 -7.32 1.98 6.55
C CYS A 226 -7.12 0.60 5.91
N ALA A 227 -6.00 -0.06 6.19
CA ALA A 227 -5.75 -1.41 5.72
C ALA A 227 -6.74 -2.44 6.29
N HIS A 228 -7.11 -2.32 7.57
CA HIS A 228 -8.01 -3.26 8.25
C HIS A 228 -9.33 -2.63 8.68
N VAL A 229 -9.37 -1.95 9.83
CA VAL A 229 -10.60 -1.42 10.43
C VAL A 229 -10.52 0.09 10.48
N CYS A 230 -11.52 0.78 9.91
CA CYS A 230 -11.69 2.22 10.03
C CYS A 230 -12.69 2.52 11.14
N VAL A 231 -12.26 3.30 12.13
CA VAL A 231 -13.10 3.73 13.25
C VAL A 231 -13.40 5.22 13.09
N PRO A 232 -14.67 5.61 13.00
CA PRO A 232 -15.03 7.02 12.84
C PRO A 232 -14.72 7.81 14.10
N VAL A 233 -14.18 9.00 13.90
CA VAL A 233 -13.95 10.02 14.94
C VAL A 233 -14.65 11.30 14.49
N ARG A 234 -15.11 12.16 15.40
CA ARG A 234 -15.75 13.42 14.99
C ARG A 234 -14.82 14.24 14.07
N GLY A 235 -15.23 14.43 12.82
CA GLY A 235 -14.47 15.15 11.79
C GLY A 235 -13.20 14.43 11.30
N SER A 236 -13.00 13.15 11.64
CA SER A 236 -11.80 12.39 11.28
C SER A 236 -12.03 10.87 11.33
N TYR A 237 -10.96 10.09 11.30
CA TYR A 237 -10.99 8.65 11.45
C TYR A 237 -9.70 8.16 12.10
N THR A 238 -9.74 6.98 12.73
CA THR A 238 -8.54 6.27 13.17
C THR A 238 -8.57 4.85 12.62
N CYS A 239 -7.40 4.31 12.32
CA CYS A 239 -7.28 2.92 11.88
C CYS A 239 -6.99 2.02 13.07
N GLN A 240 -7.57 0.83 13.06
CA GLN A 240 -7.30 -0.24 13.99
C GLN A 240 -6.94 -1.52 13.24
N CYS A 241 -6.05 -2.30 13.82
CA CYS A 241 -5.60 -3.57 13.27
C CYS A 241 -6.33 -4.73 13.94
N ARG A 242 -6.65 -5.76 13.14
CA ARG A 242 -7.13 -7.04 13.66
C ARG A 242 -6.04 -7.73 14.49
N ALA A 243 -6.43 -8.68 15.32
CA ALA A 243 -5.49 -9.42 16.18
C ALA A 243 -4.32 -10.01 15.38
N GLY A 244 -3.10 -9.92 15.93
CA GLY A 244 -1.86 -10.34 15.26
C GLY A 244 -1.22 -9.29 14.35
N PHE A 245 -1.78 -8.09 14.28
CA PHE A 245 -1.24 -6.99 13.48
C PHE A 245 -1.04 -5.73 14.34
N THR A 246 0.04 -5.02 14.05
CA THR A 246 0.40 -3.75 14.67
C THR A 246 0.15 -2.61 13.69
N LEU A 247 -0.29 -1.46 14.21
CA LEU A 247 -0.51 -0.29 13.38
C LEU A 247 0.85 0.33 13.03
N SER A 248 1.11 0.48 11.75
CA SER A 248 2.32 1.09 11.21
C SER A 248 2.43 2.57 11.57
N VAL A 249 3.63 3.13 11.39
CA VAL A 249 3.96 4.54 11.65
C VAL A 249 3.12 5.52 10.84
N ASP A 250 2.60 5.09 9.68
CA ASP A 250 1.70 5.87 8.83
C ASP A 250 0.27 5.98 9.38
N LYS A 251 -0.02 5.27 10.48
CA LYS A 251 -1.34 5.16 11.15
C LYS A 251 -2.45 4.63 10.26
N LYS A 252 -2.13 3.97 9.15
CA LYS A 252 -3.10 3.44 8.17
C LYS A 252 -2.86 1.98 7.83
N THR A 253 -1.60 1.58 7.75
CA THR A 253 -1.19 0.24 7.36
C THR A 253 -1.10 -0.65 8.59
N CYS A 254 -1.60 -1.88 8.48
CA CYS A 254 -1.48 -2.88 9.52
C CYS A 254 -0.39 -3.86 9.12
N LEU A 255 0.71 -3.86 9.87
CA LEU A 255 1.81 -4.79 9.66
C LEU A 255 1.55 -5.99 10.54
N GLN A 256 1.60 -7.18 9.95
CA GLN A 256 1.66 -8.37 10.78
C GLN A 256 2.93 -8.26 11.62
N GLU A 257 2.80 -8.48 12.93
CA GLU A 257 3.99 -8.63 13.75
C GLU A 257 4.70 -9.86 13.19
N GLN A 258 5.73 -9.64 12.37
CA GLN A 258 6.57 -10.70 11.85
C GLN A 258 7.16 -11.36 13.09
N LEU A 259 6.69 -12.56 13.43
CA LEU A 259 7.37 -13.36 14.43
C LEU A 259 8.83 -13.40 13.98
N PRO A 260 9.79 -13.04 14.85
CA PRO A 260 11.19 -13.08 14.47
C PRO A 260 11.50 -14.45 13.90
N ASP A 261 12.18 -14.49 12.75
CA ASP A 261 12.55 -15.74 12.09
C ASP A 261 13.21 -16.66 13.12
N ARG A 262 12.55 -17.79 13.39
CA ARG A 262 12.99 -18.71 14.43
C ARG A 262 14.24 -19.48 14.02
N CYS A 263 14.58 -19.48 12.74
CA CYS A 263 15.87 -19.96 12.24
C CYS A 263 17.02 -18.97 12.51
N SER A 264 16.74 -17.72 12.85
CA SER A 264 17.75 -16.73 13.22
C SER A 264 18.24 -16.89 14.68
N GLN A 265 17.69 -17.85 15.44
CA GLN A 265 18.21 -18.22 16.75
C GLN A 265 19.45 -19.11 16.61
N SER A 266 20.45 -18.93 17.49
CA SER A 266 21.58 -19.86 17.56
C SER A 266 21.07 -21.27 17.89
N ASP A 267 21.56 -22.28 17.16
CA ASP A 267 21.25 -23.71 17.37
C ASP A 267 19.80 -24.13 17.05
N ALA A 268 19.15 -23.48 16.08
CA ALA A 268 17.81 -23.85 15.64
C ALA A 268 17.76 -25.25 14.99
N CYS A 269 18.70 -25.55 14.07
CA CYS A 269 18.88 -26.84 13.39
C CYS A 269 20.38 -27.03 13.09
N GLU A 270 20.83 -28.28 12.93
CA GLU A 270 22.24 -28.58 12.62
C GLU A 270 22.64 -28.23 11.18
N HIS A 271 21.80 -28.58 10.19
CA HIS A 271 22.05 -28.29 8.76
C HIS A 271 21.04 -27.29 8.18
N ILE A 272 19.84 -27.76 7.83
CA ILE A 272 18.83 -26.96 7.11
C ILE A 272 17.71 -26.60 8.09
N CYS A 273 17.40 -25.30 8.22
CA CYS A 273 16.26 -24.79 8.99
C CYS A 273 15.22 -24.13 8.07
N ARG A 274 13.94 -24.51 8.24
CA ARG A 274 12.82 -23.85 7.58
C ARG A 274 11.81 -23.35 8.62
N ASP A 275 11.61 -22.03 8.69
CA ASP A 275 10.52 -21.46 9.47
C ASP A 275 9.20 -21.57 8.68
N THR A 276 8.19 -22.22 9.25
CA THR A 276 6.85 -22.38 8.65
C THR A 276 5.84 -21.31 9.09
N GLY A 277 6.25 -20.35 9.91
CA GLY A 277 5.36 -19.41 10.61
C GLY A 277 4.63 -20.00 11.81
N ILE A 278 4.54 -21.34 11.94
CA ILE A 278 3.93 -22.05 13.09
C ILE A 278 4.96 -22.82 13.92
N ALA A 279 5.92 -23.49 13.28
CA ALA A 279 7.07 -24.14 13.92
C ALA A 279 8.35 -24.01 13.07
N ILE A 280 9.50 -24.42 13.62
CA ILE A 280 10.70 -24.69 12.83
C ILE A 280 10.66 -26.14 12.35
N GLU A 281 11.03 -26.37 11.10
CA GLU A 281 11.28 -27.70 10.55
C GLU A 281 12.75 -27.83 10.19
N CYS A 282 13.44 -28.81 10.77
CA CYS A 282 14.83 -29.11 10.45
C CYS A 282 14.92 -30.22 9.42
N ALA A 283 15.91 -30.12 8.54
CA ALA A 283 16.28 -31.16 7.59
C ALA A 283 17.80 -31.30 7.54
N CYS A 284 18.26 -32.45 7.07
CA CYS A 284 19.67 -32.74 6.90
C CYS A 284 20.08 -32.68 5.43
N ASP A 285 21.32 -32.27 5.19
CA ASP A 285 21.95 -32.36 3.88
C ASP A 285 21.98 -33.82 3.37
N PRO A 286 22.09 -34.04 2.04
CA PRO A 286 22.25 -35.38 1.48
C PRO A 286 23.42 -36.14 2.12
N GLY A 287 23.24 -37.44 2.40
CA GLY A 287 24.20 -38.27 3.13
C GLY A 287 24.00 -38.30 4.66
N TYR A 288 23.00 -37.59 5.17
CA TYR A 288 22.68 -37.54 6.60
C TYR A 288 21.21 -37.85 6.86
N ARG A 289 20.93 -38.40 8.05
CA ARG A 289 19.57 -38.61 8.56
C ARG A 289 19.30 -37.74 9.78
N LEU A 290 18.07 -37.24 9.87
CA LEU A 290 17.61 -36.46 11.02
C LEU A 290 17.47 -37.38 12.23
N GLN A 291 17.96 -36.94 13.39
CA GLN A 291 17.85 -37.65 14.64
C GLN A 291 16.47 -37.46 15.30
N ASP A 292 16.19 -38.24 16.35
CA ASP A 292 14.93 -38.23 17.08
C ASP A 292 14.63 -36.90 17.78
N ASP A 293 15.65 -36.08 18.02
CA ASP A 293 15.52 -34.72 18.57
C ASP A 293 14.97 -33.71 17.55
N GLN A 294 14.78 -34.14 16.30
CA GLN A 294 14.31 -33.35 15.16
C GLN A 294 15.16 -32.12 14.86
N ARG A 295 16.44 -32.11 15.27
CA ARG A 295 17.34 -30.95 15.10
C ARG A 295 18.72 -31.36 14.62
N SER A 296 19.24 -32.45 15.17
CA SER A 296 20.56 -32.95 14.84
C SER A 296 20.55 -33.88 13.65
N CYS A 297 21.66 -33.88 12.94
CA CYS A 297 21.91 -34.70 11.79
C CYS A 297 23.00 -35.71 12.12
N VAL A 298 22.78 -36.96 11.73
CA VAL A 298 23.82 -37.99 11.84
C VAL A 298 24.12 -38.51 10.46
N ASP A 299 25.41 -38.67 10.20
CA ASP A 299 25.93 -39.26 8.98
C ASP A 299 25.33 -40.65 8.76
N ILE A 300 24.93 -40.94 7.53
CA ILE A 300 24.47 -42.27 7.14
C ILE A 300 25.71 -43.09 6.85
N ASP A 301 25.96 -44.14 7.63
CA ASP A 301 27.10 -45.02 7.37
C ASP A 301 26.72 -46.00 6.25
N GLU A 302 26.93 -45.61 4.99
CA GLU A 302 26.54 -46.45 3.86
C GLU A 302 27.32 -47.78 3.83
N CYS A 303 28.49 -47.84 4.46
CA CYS A 303 29.29 -49.07 4.57
C CYS A 303 28.68 -50.05 5.59
N ALA A 304 28.25 -49.55 6.75
CA ALA A 304 27.61 -50.35 7.80
C ALA A 304 26.19 -50.76 7.40
N GLU A 305 25.43 -49.85 6.78
CA GLU A 305 24.07 -50.11 6.30
C GLU A 305 24.03 -50.88 4.98
N ARG A 306 25.20 -51.09 4.33
CA ARG A 306 25.36 -51.74 3.02
C ARG A 306 24.56 -51.04 1.91
N ALA A 307 24.45 -49.72 2.01
CA ALA A 307 23.90 -48.84 0.98
C ALA A 307 24.97 -48.37 -0.03
N ASP A 308 26.22 -48.77 0.19
CA ASP A 308 27.35 -48.53 -0.70
C ASP A 308 27.21 -49.25 -2.06
N ASN A 309 27.91 -48.74 -3.08
CA ASN A 309 28.00 -49.37 -4.39
C ASN A 309 29.41 -49.92 -4.71
N CYS A 310 30.21 -50.18 -3.67
CA CYS A 310 31.56 -50.69 -3.85
C CYS A 310 31.54 -52.16 -4.32
N ASP A 311 32.47 -52.51 -5.20
CA ASP A 311 32.66 -53.89 -5.60
C ASP A 311 33.23 -54.69 -4.43
N ARG A 312 32.46 -55.63 -3.88
CA ARG A 312 32.87 -56.40 -2.70
C ARG A 312 34.09 -57.31 -2.96
N ASP A 313 34.32 -57.71 -4.21
CA ASP A 313 35.40 -58.61 -4.58
C ASP A 313 36.74 -57.88 -4.73
N SER A 314 36.71 -56.63 -5.19
CA SER A 314 37.92 -55.85 -5.48
C SER A 314 38.14 -54.61 -4.60
N GLN A 315 37.13 -54.19 -3.83
CA GLN A 315 37.15 -52.96 -3.03
C GLN A 315 36.66 -53.18 -1.58
N TYR A 316 37.05 -52.27 -0.70
CA TYR A 316 36.44 -52.07 0.62
C TYR A 316 35.84 -50.67 0.71
N CYS A 317 34.74 -50.58 1.47
CA CYS A 317 34.01 -49.35 1.71
C CYS A 317 34.59 -48.62 2.92
N ILE A 318 34.76 -47.31 2.80
CA ILE A 318 35.16 -46.40 3.87
C ILE A 318 34.06 -45.35 4.01
N ASN A 319 33.46 -45.29 5.20
CA ASN A 319 32.46 -44.27 5.48
C ASN A 319 33.13 -42.90 5.61
N THR A 320 32.51 -41.87 5.04
CA THR A 320 33.00 -40.49 5.07
C THR A 320 31.87 -39.55 5.45
N GLN A 321 32.20 -38.36 5.91
CA GLN A 321 31.15 -37.42 6.34
C GLN A 321 30.34 -36.93 5.12
N GLY A 322 29.06 -37.33 5.04
CA GLY A 322 28.12 -37.06 3.96
C GLY A 322 28.15 -38.06 2.80
N GLY A 323 28.79 -39.23 2.95
CA GLY A 323 28.82 -40.27 1.92
C GLY A 323 29.91 -41.33 2.14
N PHE A 324 30.32 -42.05 1.09
CA PHE A 324 31.33 -43.11 1.22
C PHE A 324 32.36 -43.09 0.09
N ALA A 325 33.49 -43.76 0.34
CA ALA A 325 34.55 -43.98 -0.63
C ALA A 325 34.84 -45.48 -0.80
N CYS A 326 35.01 -45.92 -2.05
CA CYS A 326 35.44 -47.28 -2.37
C CYS A 326 36.94 -47.30 -2.66
N GLN A 327 37.69 -48.08 -1.90
CA GLN A 327 39.14 -48.20 -2.06
C GLN A 327 39.52 -49.62 -2.47
N LEU A 328 40.47 -49.75 -3.43
CA LEU A 328 40.90 -51.04 -3.94
C LEU A 328 41.58 -51.87 -2.84
N ARG A 329 41.32 -53.17 -2.87
CA ARG A 329 42.01 -54.16 -2.04
C ARG A 329 43.41 -54.38 -2.62
N ASP A 330 44.43 -53.94 -1.90
CA ASP A 330 45.81 -54.32 -2.22
C ASP A 330 46.03 -55.82 -1.92
N SER A 331 47.03 -56.42 -2.57
CA SER A 331 47.36 -57.85 -2.48
C SER A 331 47.80 -58.35 -1.09
N SER A 332 47.74 -57.51 -0.06
CA SER A 332 47.99 -57.84 1.34
C SER A 332 46.74 -57.94 2.22
N GLY A 333 45.54 -57.61 1.71
CA GLY A 333 44.28 -57.82 2.43
C GLY A 333 44.11 -57.08 3.78
N SER A 334 44.92 -56.06 4.08
CA SER A 334 44.79 -55.26 5.31
C SER A 334 44.13 -53.91 5.04
N CYS A 335 43.13 -53.55 5.83
CA CYS A 335 42.59 -52.19 5.91
C CYS A 335 43.70 -51.22 6.36
N PRO A 336 43.95 -50.09 5.68
CA PRO A 336 44.72 -49.01 6.29
C PRO A 336 43.96 -48.48 7.50
N ALA A 337 44.72 -48.29 8.59
CA ALA A 337 44.24 -47.74 9.84
C ALA A 337 43.81 -46.27 9.71
#